data_AF-A0AAX2MA05-F1
#
_entry.id   AF-A0AAX2MA05-F1
#
_cell.length_a   1.000
_cell.length_b   1.000
_cell.length_c   1.000
_cell.angle_alpha   90.00
_cell.angle_beta   90.00
_cell.angle_gamma   90.00
#
_symmetry.space_group_name_H-M   'P 1'
#
loop_
_entity.id
_entity.type
_entity.pdbx_description
1 polymer ?
#
loop_
_entity_poly.entity_id
_entity_poly.type
_entity_poly.pdbx_seq_one_letter_code
_entity_poly.pdbx_strand_id
1 'polypeptide(L)'
;MNLSRRAFLEHSLLYAALAPFASQAAQAEGMKPRAFSNTQGSNMKLSRNEYDYRPPRLQDLQTASDPLIVLCTLLARADNSPLSERRRDPGFLIDRDGQSIQDPAGHDQRPAFDSPVNVSFEKWGEYWRKVHGPRFLYAQKPQDGGIQRMVRYDQVHRLAFGPSKGSSLPYLPPVDNDGELFHTVVDHVPAYRRPDWDGIAYLGFKSTDDMGAVFSQPSLAATIIPEDKAIFRELAPVLSRQHIIIPSATQRDPILLVKTHQRRAGLSRQEFQHQWLAEHADLVRTTPATARYVRRYVQLHAIGPEQEGQPFWHPASSKIDGVTLMAFSSLNDLEDFMLSEDYQAIERDEQRFADAERSDFWTAMGINVVNRIQQEVATPR
;
A
#
# COMPACT_ATOMS: atom_id res chain seq x y z
N MET A 1 -22.69 -30.72 25.17
CA MET A 1 -22.56 -29.29 24.81
C MET A 1 -21.11 -28.88 25.04
N ASN A 2 -20.26 -29.06 24.03
CA ASN A 2 -18.85 -28.66 24.05
C ASN A 2 -18.57 -27.99 22.70
N LEU A 3 -18.93 -26.71 22.58
CA LEU A 3 -18.49 -25.87 21.47
C LEU A 3 -17.16 -25.26 21.90
N SER A 4 -16.10 -25.96 21.52
CA SER A 4 -14.71 -25.56 21.71
C SER A 4 -14.46 -24.15 21.15
N ARG A 5 -13.47 -23.47 21.74
CA ARG A 5 -12.80 -22.21 21.36
C ARG A 5 -12.23 -22.16 19.92
N ARG A 6 -12.84 -22.84 18.95
CA ARG A 6 -12.31 -23.09 17.60
C ARG A 6 -13.14 -22.47 16.48
N ALA A 7 -14.14 -21.63 16.79
CA ALA A 7 -15.06 -21.04 15.82
C ALA A 7 -14.94 -19.50 15.67
N PHE A 8 -13.80 -18.90 16.04
CA PHE A 8 -13.62 -17.43 15.96
C PHE A 8 -12.39 -16.98 15.15
N LEU A 9 -11.80 -17.88 14.37
CA LEU A 9 -10.59 -17.62 13.59
C LEU A 9 -10.77 -17.96 12.09
N GLU A 10 -11.82 -17.43 11.46
CA GLU A 10 -11.85 -17.28 9.99
C GLU A 10 -11.24 -15.93 9.63
N HIS A 11 -9.90 -15.94 9.56
CA HIS A 11 -9.07 -14.77 9.39
C HIS A 11 -8.75 -14.51 7.93
N SER A 12 -8.76 -13.23 7.55
CA SER A 12 -7.89 -12.71 6.50
C SER A 12 -6.49 -13.32 6.63
N LEU A 13 -5.85 -13.67 5.52
CA LEU A 13 -4.47 -14.13 5.52
C LEU A 13 -3.52 -13.11 6.18
N LEU A 14 -3.81 -11.81 6.03
CA LEU A 14 -3.10 -10.74 6.73
C LEU A 14 -3.28 -10.84 8.25
N TYR A 15 -4.50 -11.04 8.75
CA TYR A 15 -4.76 -11.09 10.19
C TYR A 15 -4.31 -12.41 10.84
N ALA A 16 -4.38 -13.52 10.11
CA ALA A 16 -3.82 -14.80 10.51
C ALA A 16 -2.30 -14.71 10.66
N ALA A 17 -1.63 -14.02 9.72
CA ALA A 17 -0.19 -13.77 9.77
C ALA A 17 0.25 -12.96 10.98
N LEU A 18 -0.63 -12.09 11.49
CA LEU A 18 -0.39 -11.26 12.65
C LEU A 18 -0.61 -12.02 13.98
N ALA A 19 -1.34 -13.13 13.97
CA ALA A 19 -1.69 -13.89 15.17
C ALA A 19 -0.50 -14.50 15.95
N PRO A 20 0.57 -15.02 15.31
CA PRO A 20 1.77 -15.46 16.03
C PRO A 20 2.42 -14.33 16.85
N PHE A 21 2.42 -13.10 16.34
CA PHE A 21 2.93 -11.93 17.06
C PHE A 21 2.04 -11.55 18.26
N ALA A 22 0.72 -11.78 18.17
CA ALA A 22 -0.23 -11.62 19.28
C ALA A 22 0.03 -12.58 20.45
N SER A 23 0.40 -13.84 20.17
CA SER A 23 0.69 -14.84 21.20
C SER A 23 1.98 -14.58 21.99
N GLN A 24 3.00 -13.99 21.37
CA GLN A 24 4.27 -13.66 22.05
C GLN A 24 4.12 -12.46 23.00
N ALA A 25 3.29 -11.47 22.65
CA ALA A 25 2.98 -10.34 23.51
C ALA A 25 2.27 -10.79 24.81
N ALA A 26 1.34 -11.74 24.73
CA ALA A 26 0.63 -12.28 25.90
C ALA A 26 1.55 -13.10 26.83
N GLN A 27 2.64 -13.67 26.31
CA GLN A 27 3.66 -14.36 27.12
C GLN A 27 4.67 -13.37 27.74
N ALA A 28 4.92 -12.23 27.11
CA ALA A 28 5.81 -11.18 27.61
C ALA A 28 5.25 -10.41 28.82
N GLU A 29 3.93 -10.42 29.06
CA GLU A 29 3.30 -9.85 30.27
C GLU A 29 3.80 -10.49 31.59
N GLY A 30 4.44 -11.66 31.52
CA GLY A 30 5.03 -12.35 32.67
C GLY A 30 6.49 -11.99 33.00
N MET A 31 7.16 -11.16 32.19
CA MET A 31 8.60 -10.88 32.36
C MET A 31 8.82 -9.39 32.63
N LYS A 32 9.39 -9.06 33.81
CA LYS A 32 9.72 -7.67 34.17
C LYS A 32 10.54 -7.03 33.05
N PRO A 33 10.12 -5.86 32.53
CA PRO A 33 10.84 -5.21 31.43
C PRO A 33 12.26 -4.86 31.86
N ARG A 34 13.25 -5.17 31.01
CA ARG A 34 14.58 -4.57 31.12
C ARG A 34 14.43 -3.07 30.98
N ALA A 35 14.91 -2.33 31.97
CA ALA A 35 14.87 -0.87 31.99
C ALA A 35 15.66 -0.32 30.79
N PHE A 36 14.95 0.25 29.83
CA PHE A 36 15.51 1.26 28.94
C PHE A 36 15.54 2.58 29.72
N SER A 37 16.71 3.21 29.85
CA SER A 37 16.81 4.54 30.44
C SER A 37 16.21 5.56 29.48
N ASN A 38 14.90 5.81 29.61
CA ASN A 38 14.25 6.97 29.02
C ASN A 38 14.49 8.16 29.95
N THR A 39 15.41 9.04 29.60
CA THR A 39 15.32 10.42 30.06
C THR A 39 14.13 11.07 29.36
N GLN A 40 13.16 11.50 30.17
CA GLN A 40 11.87 12.13 29.83
C GLN A 40 10.74 11.16 29.43
N GLY A 41 10.02 10.68 30.45
CA GLY A 41 8.66 10.20 30.27
C GLY A 41 7.74 11.36 29.87
N SER A 42 7.45 11.50 28.58
CA SER A 42 6.38 12.35 28.12
C SER A 42 5.05 11.65 28.40
N ASN A 43 4.21 12.29 29.20
CA ASN A 43 2.85 11.86 29.51
C ASN A 43 1.97 12.16 28.29
N MET A 44 2.21 11.44 27.18
CA MET A 44 1.61 11.75 25.89
C MET A 44 0.15 11.28 25.88
N LYS A 45 -0.77 12.23 26.09
CA LYS A 45 -2.20 12.01 25.86
C LYS A 45 -2.40 11.50 24.43
N LEU A 46 -3.22 10.46 24.26
CA LEU A 46 -3.72 10.03 22.96
C LEU A 46 -4.28 11.25 22.22
N SER A 47 -3.61 11.68 21.16
CA SER A 47 -4.18 12.72 20.32
C SER A 47 -5.35 12.13 19.55
N ARG A 48 -6.51 12.81 19.64
CA ARG A 48 -7.65 12.54 18.76
C ARG A 48 -7.42 13.12 17.36
N ASN A 49 -6.34 13.86 17.16
CA ASN A 49 -6.04 14.58 15.93
C ASN A 49 -4.89 13.89 15.19
N GLU A 50 -5.19 13.30 14.03
CA GLU A 50 -4.20 12.61 13.19
C GLU A 50 -3.00 13.49 12.80
N TYR A 51 -3.20 14.81 12.70
CA TYR A 51 -2.17 15.74 12.25
C TYR A 51 -1.02 15.88 13.26
N ASP A 52 -1.22 15.44 14.51
CA ASP A 52 -0.20 15.51 15.56
C ASP A 52 0.85 14.40 15.42
N TYR A 53 0.67 13.46 14.48
CA TYR A 53 1.59 12.35 14.22
C TYR A 53 2.58 12.61 13.07
N ARG A 54 2.66 13.85 12.57
CA ARG A 54 3.58 14.24 11.50
C ARG A 54 3.97 15.72 11.57
N PRO A 55 5.10 16.13 10.96
CA PRO A 55 5.46 17.54 10.83
C PRO A 55 4.37 18.37 10.14
N PRO A 56 4.24 19.67 10.48
CA PRO A 56 5.06 20.41 11.42
C PRO A 56 4.61 20.30 12.89
N ARG A 57 3.52 19.57 13.18
CA ARG A 57 2.99 19.48 14.55
C ARG A 57 3.77 18.51 15.43
N LEU A 58 4.18 17.38 14.86
CA LEU A 58 5.14 16.49 15.50
C LEU A 58 6.54 17.09 15.35
N GLN A 59 7.19 17.34 16.49
CA GLN A 59 8.56 17.88 16.55
C GLN A 59 9.60 16.82 16.98
N ASP A 60 9.18 15.81 17.73
CA ASP A 60 10.04 14.71 18.15
C ASP A 60 10.18 13.70 17.01
N LEU A 61 11.23 13.92 16.20
CA LEU A 61 11.55 13.12 15.02
C LEU A 61 12.76 12.24 15.27
N GLN A 62 12.75 11.08 14.65
CA GLN A 62 13.75 10.04 14.78
C GLN A 62 14.62 10.02 13.53
N THR A 63 15.91 9.74 13.71
CA THR A 63 16.79 9.36 12.62
C THR A 63 16.48 7.92 12.20
N ALA A 64 16.37 7.70 10.89
CA ALA A 64 16.32 6.37 10.31
C ALA A 64 17.54 6.21 9.40
N SER A 65 18.62 5.62 9.93
CA SER A 65 19.83 5.30 9.16
C SER A 65 19.72 3.96 8.42
N ASP A 66 18.91 3.04 8.96
CA ASP A 66 18.73 1.70 8.40
C ASP A 66 17.46 1.62 7.54
N PRO A 67 17.46 0.78 6.50
CA PRO A 67 16.26 0.38 5.77
C PRO A 67 15.09 0.03 6.68
N LEU A 68 13.94 0.65 6.46
CA LEU A 68 12.73 0.27 7.17
C LEU A 68 12.23 -1.10 6.71
N ILE A 69 11.59 -1.82 7.64
CA ILE A 69 10.66 -2.89 7.33
C ILE A 69 9.32 -2.24 6.99
N VAL A 70 8.80 -2.52 5.81
CA VAL A 70 7.57 -1.94 5.31
C VAL A 70 6.54 -3.03 5.09
N LEU A 71 5.42 -2.93 5.79
CA LEU A 71 4.20 -3.65 5.41
C LEU A 71 3.49 -2.82 4.35
N CYS A 72 3.73 -3.14 3.09
CA CYS A 72 3.11 -2.50 1.93
C CYS A 72 1.86 -3.30 1.55
N THR A 73 0.70 -2.92 2.07
CA THR A 73 -0.54 -3.66 1.79
C THR A 73 -1.25 -3.04 0.60
N LEU A 74 -1.37 -3.80 -0.48
CA LEU A 74 -2.18 -3.43 -1.64
C LEU A 74 -3.66 -3.64 -1.30
N LEU A 75 -4.49 -2.65 -1.62
CA LEU A 75 -5.88 -2.59 -1.18
C LEU A 75 -6.80 -2.61 -2.41
N ALA A 76 -7.77 -3.51 -2.42
CA ALA A 76 -8.90 -3.43 -3.33
C ALA A 76 -10.13 -2.95 -2.57
N ARG A 77 -10.79 -1.92 -3.10
CA ARG A 77 -11.98 -1.33 -2.50
C ARG A 77 -13.17 -2.31 -2.53
N ALA A 78 -14.01 -2.27 -1.51
CA ALA A 78 -15.34 -2.89 -1.57
C ALA A 78 -16.21 -2.26 -2.68
N ASP A 79 -16.60 -3.08 -3.65
CA ASP A 79 -17.50 -2.73 -4.76
C ASP A 79 -18.30 -3.96 -5.20
N ASN A 80 -19.22 -3.75 -6.15
CA ASN A 80 -20.12 -4.77 -6.67
C ASN A 80 -19.60 -5.45 -7.96
N SER A 81 -18.30 -5.31 -8.28
CA SER A 81 -17.76 -5.92 -9.50
C SER A 81 -17.77 -7.46 -9.36
N PRO A 82 -18.13 -8.20 -10.43
CA PRO A 82 -18.20 -9.66 -10.41
C PRO A 82 -16.88 -10.32 -9.95
N LEU A 83 -16.99 -11.52 -9.35
CA LEU A 83 -15.82 -12.30 -8.93
C LEU A 83 -14.94 -12.77 -10.10
N SER A 84 -15.50 -12.82 -11.32
CA SER A 84 -14.75 -13.10 -12.55
C SER A 84 -13.84 -11.93 -12.97
N GLU A 85 -14.11 -10.72 -12.49
CA GLU A 85 -13.36 -9.51 -12.86
C GLU A 85 -12.44 -9.04 -11.73
N ARG A 86 -12.90 -9.13 -10.47
CA ARG A 86 -12.12 -8.71 -9.31
C ARG A 86 -12.13 -9.80 -8.24
N ARG A 87 -10.97 -10.05 -7.65
CA ARG A 87 -10.80 -11.06 -6.58
C ARG A 87 -11.40 -10.58 -5.26
N ARG A 88 -11.39 -11.46 -4.26
CA ARG A 88 -11.76 -11.13 -2.90
C ARG A 88 -11.03 -12.04 -1.91
N ASP A 89 -10.67 -11.49 -0.76
CA ASP A 89 -10.26 -12.27 0.39
C ASP A 89 -11.41 -13.08 1.02
N PRO A 90 -11.13 -14.28 1.57
CA PRO A 90 -12.10 -15.01 2.36
C PRO A 90 -12.65 -14.18 3.54
N GLY A 91 -13.98 -14.10 3.65
CA GLY A 91 -14.68 -13.38 4.72
C GLY A 91 -14.65 -11.85 4.62
N PHE A 92 -14.18 -11.29 3.51
CA PHE A 92 -14.29 -9.86 3.19
C PHE A 92 -15.55 -9.59 2.36
N LEU A 93 -15.83 -8.32 2.11
CA LEU A 93 -16.99 -7.85 1.38
C LEU A 93 -18.29 -8.35 2.02
N ILE A 94 -18.60 -7.80 3.19
CA ILE A 94 -19.81 -8.12 3.95
C ILE A 94 -20.95 -7.16 3.61
N ASP A 95 -22.19 -7.59 3.84
CA ASP A 95 -23.40 -6.77 3.76
C ASP A 95 -23.66 -5.99 5.05
N ARG A 96 -24.79 -5.25 5.10
CA ARG A 96 -25.17 -4.42 6.25
C ARG A 96 -25.48 -5.20 7.51
N ASP A 97 -25.80 -6.49 7.39
CA ASP A 97 -26.05 -7.40 8.50
C ASP A 97 -24.75 -8.13 8.93
N GLY A 98 -23.63 -7.78 8.29
CA GLY A 98 -22.31 -8.34 8.56
C GLY A 98 -22.08 -9.72 7.95
N GLN A 99 -22.96 -10.17 7.05
CA GLN A 99 -22.83 -11.46 6.38
C GLN A 99 -21.94 -11.36 5.14
N SER A 100 -21.18 -12.41 4.86
CA SER A 100 -20.36 -12.45 3.63
C SER A 100 -21.25 -12.51 2.40
N ILE A 101 -20.96 -11.64 1.43
CA ILE A 101 -21.71 -11.59 0.17
C ILE A 101 -21.33 -12.78 -0.70
N GLN A 102 -22.30 -13.46 -1.30
CA GLN A 102 -22.00 -14.60 -2.17
C GLN A 102 -21.73 -14.14 -3.60
N ASP A 103 -22.63 -13.32 -4.14
CA ASP A 103 -22.50 -12.72 -5.47
C ASP A 103 -22.49 -11.18 -5.35
N PRO A 104 -21.31 -10.54 -5.48
CA PRO A 104 -21.20 -9.08 -5.44
C PRO A 104 -21.95 -8.36 -6.56
N ALA A 105 -22.16 -9.02 -7.70
CA ALA A 105 -22.83 -8.42 -8.85
C ALA A 105 -24.36 -8.58 -8.79
N GLY A 106 -24.86 -9.44 -7.90
CA GLY A 106 -26.27 -9.68 -7.69
C GLY A 106 -27.00 -8.49 -7.07
N HIS A 107 -28.32 -8.46 -7.21
CA HIS A 107 -29.16 -7.39 -6.65
C HIS A 107 -29.63 -7.67 -5.21
N ASP A 108 -29.60 -8.93 -4.78
CA ASP A 108 -30.18 -9.38 -3.51
C ASP A 108 -29.30 -9.04 -2.30
N GLN A 109 -27.98 -8.97 -2.49
CA GLN A 109 -27.01 -8.61 -1.46
C GLN A 109 -26.17 -7.45 -1.96
N ARG A 110 -25.99 -6.43 -1.11
CA ARG A 110 -25.15 -5.27 -1.43
C ARG A 110 -24.05 -5.10 -0.40
N PRO A 111 -22.83 -4.72 -0.81
CA PRO A 111 -21.77 -4.39 0.13
C PRO A 111 -22.26 -3.40 1.20
N ALA A 112 -21.87 -3.60 2.46
CA ALA A 112 -22.18 -2.69 3.56
C ALA A 112 -21.78 -1.25 3.21
N PHE A 113 -20.67 -1.15 2.49
CA PHE A 113 -20.08 0.09 2.04
C PHE A 113 -20.63 0.61 0.70
N ASP A 114 -21.56 -0.10 0.06
CA ASP A 114 -22.17 0.28 -1.21
C ASP A 114 -23.02 1.57 -1.09
N SER A 115 -23.27 2.18 -2.24
CA SER A 115 -24.17 3.32 -2.39
C SER A 115 -25.16 3.04 -3.53
N PRO A 116 -26.48 3.27 -3.34
CA PRO A 116 -27.46 3.11 -4.41
C PRO A 116 -27.29 4.13 -5.54
N VAL A 117 -26.47 5.16 -5.33
CA VAL A 117 -26.05 6.14 -6.35
C VAL A 117 -24.58 5.91 -6.69
N ASN A 118 -24.17 6.21 -7.93
CA ASN A 118 -22.83 5.94 -8.46
C ASN A 118 -21.74 6.84 -7.83
N VAL A 119 -21.44 6.63 -6.55
CA VAL A 119 -20.46 7.40 -5.74
C VAL A 119 -19.59 6.49 -4.86
N SER A 120 -19.57 5.20 -5.15
CA SER A 120 -18.94 4.20 -4.27
C SER A 120 -17.41 4.40 -4.18
N PHE A 121 -16.79 4.92 -5.23
CA PHE A 121 -15.35 5.22 -5.25
C PHE A 121 -15.00 6.41 -4.34
N GLU A 122 -15.75 7.50 -4.45
CA GLU A 122 -15.62 8.71 -3.62
C GLU A 122 -15.88 8.38 -2.15
N LYS A 123 -16.94 7.63 -1.87
CA LYS A 123 -17.32 7.23 -0.52
C LYS A 123 -16.21 6.42 0.15
N TRP A 124 -15.56 5.52 -0.57
CA TRP A 124 -14.44 4.74 -0.04
C TRP A 124 -13.21 5.58 0.23
N GLY A 125 -12.83 6.45 -0.72
CA GLY A 125 -11.71 7.36 -0.51
C GLY A 125 -11.94 8.26 0.71
N GLU A 126 -13.16 8.81 0.83
CA GLU A 126 -13.57 9.62 1.99
C GLU A 126 -13.47 8.82 3.29
N TYR A 127 -14.03 7.62 3.34
CA TYR A 127 -14.04 6.85 4.57
C TYR A 127 -12.64 6.34 4.93
N TRP A 128 -11.89 5.82 3.96
CA TRP A 128 -10.53 5.34 4.21
C TRP A 128 -9.65 6.46 4.76
N ARG A 129 -9.76 7.67 4.19
CA ARG A 129 -8.98 8.83 4.58
C ARG A 129 -9.46 9.50 5.86
N LYS A 130 -10.76 9.76 5.98
CA LYS A 130 -11.33 10.65 7.02
C LYS A 130 -11.88 9.89 8.22
N VAL A 131 -12.06 8.57 8.12
CA VAL A 131 -12.66 7.74 9.17
C VAL A 131 -11.72 6.60 9.57
N HIS A 132 -11.40 5.69 8.64
CA HIS A 132 -10.57 4.52 8.92
C HIS A 132 -9.16 4.88 9.39
N GLY A 133 -8.45 5.76 8.67
CA GLY A 133 -7.11 6.23 9.08
C GLY A 133 -7.09 6.79 10.51
N PRO A 134 -7.92 7.80 10.84
CA PRO A 134 -8.05 8.32 12.20
C PRO A 134 -8.42 7.26 13.24
N ARG A 135 -9.33 6.33 12.91
CA ARG A 135 -9.71 5.23 13.81
C ARG A 135 -8.57 4.27 14.06
N PHE A 136 -7.81 3.91 13.02
CA PHE A 136 -6.61 3.08 13.13
C PHE A 136 -5.58 3.73 14.07
N LEU A 137 -5.32 5.03 13.93
CA LEU A 137 -4.42 5.75 14.84
C LEU A 137 -4.95 5.80 16.27
N TYR A 138 -6.24 6.05 16.45
CA TYR A 138 -6.86 6.17 17.77
C TYR A 138 -6.90 4.84 18.54
N ALA A 139 -7.05 3.72 17.82
CA ALA A 139 -7.09 2.38 18.41
C ALA A 139 -5.74 1.93 19.01
N GLN A 140 -4.64 2.59 18.63
CA GLN A 140 -3.26 2.20 18.93
C GLN A 140 -2.73 2.93 20.19
N LYS A 141 -3.12 2.44 21.38
CA LYS A 141 -2.81 3.09 22.66
C LYS A 141 -1.30 3.12 22.96
N PRO A 142 -0.72 4.26 23.42
CA PRO A 142 0.72 4.39 23.65
C PRO A 142 1.31 3.35 24.62
N GLN A 143 0.60 3.02 25.69
CA GLN A 143 1.07 2.09 26.73
C GLN A 143 1.22 0.63 26.27
N ASP A 144 0.61 0.24 25.15
CA ASP A 144 0.53 -1.17 24.71
C ASP A 144 1.59 -1.51 23.64
N GLY A 145 2.72 -0.80 23.63
CA GLY A 145 3.69 -0.90 22.53
C GLY A 145 3.17 -0.31 21.21
N GLY A 146 2.22 0.65 21.32
CA GLY A 146 1.33 1.11 20.26
C GLY A 146 1.95 1.94 19.14
N ILE A 147 1.19 2.94 18.68
CA ILE A 147 1.48 3.74 17.47
C ILE A 147 2.92 4.28 17.38
N GLN A 148 3.63 4.40 18.51
CA GLN A 148 5.01 4.89 18.61
C GLN A 148 6.05 4.06 17.84
N ARG A 149 5.80 2.76 17.66
CA ARG A 149 6.70 1.86 16.92
C ARG A 149 6.54 1.97 15.40
N MET A 150 5.38 2.42 14.93
CA MET A 150 5.18 2.72 13.52
C MET A 150 5.75 4.12 13.21
N VAL A 151 6.90 4.16 12.54
CA VAL A 151 7.62 5.42 12.27
C VAL A 151 7.07 6.14 11.04
N ARG A 152 6.40 5.42 10.13
CA ARG A 152 5.78 6.00 8.93
C ARG A 152 4.47 5.30 8.59
N TYR A 153 3.47 6.07 8.22
CA TYR A 153 2.23 5.59 7.60
C TYR A 153 1.86 6.52 6.46
N ASP A 154 1.88 5.99 5.23
CA ASP A 154 1.33 6.68 4.07
C ASP A 154 0.07 5.94 3.59
N GLN A 155 -0.99 6.71 3.34
CA GLN A 155 -2.11 6.25 2.53
C GLN A 155 -1.86 6.66 1.08
N VAL A 156 -1.86 5.68 0.19
CA VAL A 156 -1.70 5.91 -1.25
C VAL A 156 -3.04 5.61 -1.91
N HIS A 157 -3.70 6.63 -2.45
CA HIS A 157 -5.02 6.53 -3.08
C HIS A 157 -4.87 6.53 -4.59
N ARG A 158 -5.37 5.52 -5.30
CA ARG A 158 -5.33 5.50 -6.77
C ARG A 158 -6.02 6.73 -7.37
N LEU A 159 -5.38 7.34 -8.36
CA LEU A 159 -5.98 8.39 -9.17
C LEU A 159 -6.59 7.76 -10.42
N ALA A 160 -7.92 7.75 -10.51
CA ALA A 160 -8.63 7.04 -11.58
C ALA A 160 -8.36 7.56 -12.99
N PHE A 161 -8.00 8.85 -13.10
CA PHE A 161 -7.70 9.55 -14.35
C PHE A 161 -6.20 9.66 -14.66
N GLY A 162 -5.32 9.21 -13.75
CA GLY A 162 -3.89 9.24 -14.01
C GLY A 162 -3.45 8.06 -14.87
N PRO A 163 -2.24 8.13 -15.48
CA PRO A 163 -1.69 7.04 -16.27
C PRO A 163 -1.71 5.71 -15.50
N SER A 164 -2.05 4.64 -16.20
CA SER A 164 -2.01 3.26 -15.68
C SER A 164 -1.72 2.29 -16.81
N LYS A 165 -1.33 1.06 -16.50
CA LYS A 165 -1.05 0.03 -17.52
C LYS A 165 -2.22 -0.18 -18.49
N GLY A 166 -3.45 -0.08 -17.99
CA GLY A 166 -4.66 -0.24 -18.81
C GLY A 166 -4.97 0.94 -19.72
N SER A 167 -4.37 2.11 -19.46
CA SER A 167 -4.57 3.36 -20.20
C SER A 167 -3.29 4.20 -20.10
N SER A 168 -2.26 3.76 -20.83
CA SER A 168 -0.94 4.39 -20.85
C SER A 168 -0.93 5.67 -21.69
N LEU A 169 0.10 6.50 -21.49
CA LEU A 169 0.39 7.66 -22.33
C LEU A 169 0.96 7.22 -23.70
N PRO A 170 0.84 8.07 -24.75
CA PRO A 170 0.09 9.33 -24.77
C PRO A 170 -1.42 9.11 -24.86
N TYR A 171 -2.20 10.05 -24.30
CA TYR A 171 -3.64 10.07 -24.53
C TYR A 171 -3.93 10.67 -25.89
N LEU A 172 -4.71 9.96 -26.71
CA LEU A 172 -5.05 10.37 -28.07
C LEU A 172 -6.57 10.59 -28.18
N PRO A 173 -7.00 11.62 -28.94
CA PRO A 173 -8.43 11.80 -29.21
C PRO A 173 -8.97 10.64 -30.05
N PRO A 174 -10.18 10.13 -29.76
CA PRO A 174 -10.84 9.19 -30.66
C PRO A 174 -11.26 9.93 -31.93
N VAL A 175 -10.68 9.53 -33.06
CA VAL A 175 -10.92 10.09 -34.40
C VAL A 175 -11.29 8.99 -35.40
N ASP A 176 -11.96 9.37 -36.48
CA ASP A 176 -12.24 8.47 -37.60
C ASP A 176 -10.99 8.22 -38.48
N ASN A 177 -11.19 7.52 -39.60
CA ASN A 177 -10.10 7.16 -40.51
C ASN A 177 -9.46 8.37 -41.22
N ASP A 178 -10.17 9.50 -41.28
CA ASP A 178 -9.68 10.74 -41.89
C ASP A 178 -9.01 11.65 -40.85
N GLY A 179 -9.01 11.27 -39.57
CA GLY A 179 -8.44 12.04 -38.48
C GLY A 179 -9.40 13.08 -37.90
N GLU A 180 -10.67 13.04 -38.29
CA GLU A 180 -11.70 13.95 -37.80
C GLU A 180 -12.34 13.42 -36.51
N LEU A 181 -12.79 14.33 -35.65
CA LEU A 181 -13.53 13.96 -34.45
C LEU A 181 -14.87 13.33 -34.84
N PHE A 182 -15.23 12.24 -34.17
CA PHE A 182 -16.55 11.66 -34.32
C PHE A 182 -17.63 12.69 -33.96
N HIS A 183 -18.69 12.77 -34.78
CA HIS A 183 -19.83 13.66 -34.50
C HIS A 183 -20.51 13.34 -33.16
N THR A 184 -20.43 12.10 -32.69
CA THR A 184 -20.83 11.67 -31.33
C THR A 184 -19.69 10.91 -30.68
N VAL A 185 -19.55 11.03 -29.36
CA VAL A 185 -18.59 10.24 -28.59
C VAL A 185 -19.17 8.88 -28.16
N VAL A 186 -20.50 8.72 -28.20
CA VAL A 186 -21.18 7.46 -27.87
C VAL A 186 -20.62 6.35 -28.78
N ASP A 187 -20.30 5.20 -28.18
CA ASP A 187 -19.63 4.05 -28.83
C ASP A 187 -18.18 4.27 -29.31
N HIS A 188 -17.62 5.47 -29.10
CA HIS A 188 -16.24 5.81 -29.43
C HIS A 188 -15.36 6.07 -28.20
N VAL A 189 -15.89 5.90 -26.98
CA VAL A 189 -15.11 5.96 -25.73
C VAL A 189 -14.37 4.63 -25.53
N PRO A 190 -13.03 4.64 -25.36
CA PRO A 190 -12.28 3.43 -25.03
C PRO A 190 -12.78 2.75 -23.76
N ALA A 191 -12.79 1.42 -23.77
CA ALA A 191 -13.17 0.64 -22.60
C ALA A 191 -12.24 0.93 -21.41
N TYR A 192 -12.83 1.23 -20.25
CA TYR A 192 -12.06 1.48 -19.04
C TYR A 192 -11.41 0.20 -18.51
N ARG A 193 -10.08 0.20 -18.42
CA ARG A 193 -9.32 -0.89 -17.78
C ARG A 193 -8.84 -0.44 -16.41
N ARG A 194 -9.51 -0.91 -15.37
CA ARG A 194 -9.19 -0.59 -13.98
C ARG A 194 -7.97 -1.40 -13.51
N PRO A 195 -7.00 -0.80 -12.80
CA PRO A 195 -5.98 -1.54 -12.09
C PRO A 195 -6.56 -2.51 -11.05
N ASP A 196 -5.80 -3.55 -10.72
CA ASP A 196 -6.21 -4.53 -9.71
C ASP A 196 -6.40 -3.88 -8.34
N TRP A 197 -5.55 -2.91 -8.00
CA TRP A 197 -5.48 -2.28 -6.69
C TRP A 197 -5.98 -0.83 -6.72
N ASP A 198 -6.74 -0.43 -5.70
CA ASP A 198 -7.29 0.92 -5.55
C ASP A 198 -6.48 1.79 -4.57
N GLY A 199 -5.53 1.20 -3.84
CA GLY A 199 -4.63 1.93 -2.97
C GLY A 199 -3.55 1.09 -2.31
N ILE A 200 -2.69 1.74 -1.53
CA ILE A 200 -1.66 1.11 -0.69
C ILE A 200 -1.71 1.69 0.72
N ALA A 201 -1.74 0.82 1.73
CA ALA A 201 -1.32 1.19 3.08
C ALA A 201 0.17 0.91 3.23
N TYR A 202 0.99 1.96 3.26
CA TYR A 202 2.43 1.85 3.52
C TYR A 202 2.67 2.04 5.00
N LEU A 203 3.10 1.00 5.71
CA LEU A 203 3.38 1.07 7.15
C LEU A 203 4.85 0.72 7.39
N GLY A 204 5.63 1.70 7.86
CA GLY A 204 7.07 1.60 8.06
C GLY A 204 7.45 1.42 9.54
N PHE A 205 8.35 0.48 9.78
CA PHE A 205 8.86 0.07 11.09
C PHE A 205 10.38 -0.07 11.04
N LYS A 206 11.04 0.09 12.19
CA LYS A 206 12.50 -0.15 12.27
C LYS A 206 12.86 -1.63 12.22
N SER A 207 11.92 -2.51 12.63
CA SER A 207 12.13 -3.96 12.65
C SER A 207 10.81 -4.71 12.49
N THR A 208 10.89 -6.01 12.22
CA THR A 208 9.75 -6.92 12.24
C THR A 208 9.14 -7.06 13.64
N ASP A 209 9.94 -6.91 14.69
CA ASP A 209 9.48 -6.97 16.08
C ASP A 209 8.62 -5.74 16.42
N ASP A 210 9.03 -4.56 15.94
CA ASP A 210 8.25 -3.33 16.08
C ASP A 210 6.92 -3.42 15.34
N MET A 211 6.92 -4.02 14.15
CA MET A 211 5.69 -4.34 13.41
C MET A 211 4.82 -5.31 14.21
N GLY A 212 5.39 -6.40 14.71
CA GLY A 212 4.71 -7.41 15.51
C GLY A 212 3.99 -6.78 16.72
N ALA A 213 4.68 -5.93 17.48
CA ALA A 213 4.13 -5.24 18.65
C ALA A 213 2.92 -4.34 18.34
N VAL A 214 2.89 -3.71 17.16
CA VAL A 214 1.76 -2.87 16.74
C VAL A 214 0.53 -3.71 16.39
N PHE A 215 0.73 -4.81 15.67
CA PHE A 215 -0.37 -5.62 15.16
C PHE A 215 -0.83 -6.74 16.10
N SER A 216 -0.05 -7.06 17.12
CA SER A 216 -0.39 -8.02 18.17
C SER A 216 -1.49 -7.53 19.13
N GLN A 217 -1.89 -6.26 19.05
CA GLN A 217 -2.80 -5.64 20.01
C GLN A 217 -4.24 -6.17 19.87
N PRO A 218 -4.86 -6.72 20.93
CA PRO A 218 -6.23 -7.23 20.88
C PRO A 218 -7.28 -6.17 20.51
N SER A 219 -7.07 -4.91 20.90
CA SER A 219 -7.94 -3.78 20.56
C SER A 219 -8.00 -3.52 19.05
N LEU A 220 -6.88 -3.69 18.35
CA LEU A 220 -6.80 -3.52 16.91
C LEU A 220 -7.64 -4.57 16.20
N ALA A 221 -7.48 -5.84 16.59
CA ALA A 221 -8.24 -6.95 16.03
C ALA A 221 -9.75 -6.78 16.23
N ALA A 222 -10.18 -6.39 17.44
CA ALA A 222 -11.60 -6.25 17.76
C ALA A 222 -12.28 -5.07 17.05
N THR A 223 -11.52 -4.02 16.70
CA THR A 223 -12.10 -2.76 16.22
C THR A 223 -11.90 -2.53 14.72
N ILE A 224 -10.77 -2.98 14.17
CA ILE A 224 -10.37 -2.70 12.78
C ILE A 224 -10.70 -3.86 11.84
N ILE A 225 -10.59 -5.12 12.27
CA ILE A 225 -10.90 -6.28 11.40
C ILE A 225 -12.34 -6.23 10.85
N PRO A 226 -13.38 -5.96 11.67
CA PRO A 226 -14.75 -5.89 11.15
C PRO A 226 -14.92 -4.75 10.13
N GLU A 227 -14.21 -3.64 10.34
CA GLU A 227 -14.21 -2.50 9.43
C GLU A 227 -13.51 -2.82 8.11
N ASP A 228 -12.35 -3.48 8.17
CA ASP A 228 -11.61 -3.93 6.99
C ASP A 228 -12.43 -4.87 6.10
N LYS A 229 -13.15 -5.81 6.73
CA LYS A 229 -14.06 -6.72 6.02
C LYS A 229 -15.21 -5.99 5.32
N ALA A 230 -15.57 -4.78 5.77
CA ALA A 230 -16.62 -3.97 5.16
C ALA A 230 -16.11 -3.04 4.06
N ILE A 231 -14.97 -2.38 4.27
CA ILE A 231 -14.43 -1.34 3.39
C ILE A 231 -13.55 -1.91 2.26
N PHE A 232 -12.93 -3.08 2.46
CA PHE A 232 -12.08 -3.73 1.48
C PHE A 232 -12.68 -5.02 0.96
N ARG A 233 -12.35 -5.37 -0.28
CA ARG A 233 -12.59 -6.70 -0.83
C ARG A 233 -11.35 -7.58 -0.77
N GLU A 234 -10.16 -7.00 -0.83
CA GLU A 234 -8.88 -7.71 -0.80
C GLU A 234 -7.81 -6.85 -0.13
N LEU A 235 -7.02 -7.44 0.74
CA LEU A 235 -5.87 -6.86 1.45
C LEU A 235 -4.65 -7.75 1.20
N ALA A 236 -3.81 -7.37 0.23
CA ALA A 236 -2.67 -8.16 -0.19
C ALA A 236 -1.35 -7.57 0.34
N PRO A 237 -0.80 -8.06 1.47
CA PRO A 237 0.45 -7.56 2.01
C PRO A 237 1.65 -7.97 1.17
N VAL A 238 2.54 -7.02 0.91
CA VAL A 238 3.89 -7.22 0.40
C VAL A 238 4.88 -6.78 1.49
N LEU A 239 5.23 -7.71 2.40
CA LEU A 239 6.24 -7.43 3.42
C LEU A 239 7.59 -7.18 2.74
N SER A 240 8.15 -5.99 2.96
CA SER A 240 9.26 -5.48 2.17
C SER A 240 10.37 -4.87 3.02
N ARG A 241 11.59 -4.86 2.47
CA ARG A 241 12.68 -4.01 2.92
C ARG A 241 12.73 -2.76 2.03
N GLN A 242 12.86 -1.59 2.66
CA GLN A 242 12.89 -0.31 1.95
C GLN A 242 14.30 0.05 1.47
N HIS A 243 14.43 0.37 0.19
CA HIS A 243 15.62 0.99 -0.37
C HIS A 243 15.26 2.36 -0.95
N ILE A 244 15.75 3.43 -0.33
CA ILE A 244 15.58 4.80 -0.80
C ILE A 244 16.70 5.09 -1.80
N ILE A 245 16.35 5.24 -3.08
CA ILE A 245 17.30 5.54 -4.15
C ILE A 245 17.44 7.06 -4.32
N ILE A 246 16.31 7.76 -4.32
CA ILE A 246 16.24 9.22 -4.33
C ILE A 246 15.42 9.63 -3.09
N PRO A 247 16.04 10.26 -2.07
CA PRO A 247 15.34 10.67 -0.86
C PRO A 247 14.45 11.88 -1.13
N SER A 248 13.29 11.93 -0.48
CA SER A 248 12.44 13.12 -0.53
C SER A 248 12.96 14.20 0.41
N ALA A 249 13.14 15.40 -0.13
CA ALA A 249 13.54 16.56 0.66
C ALA A 249 12.47 16.99 1.68
N THR A 250 11.18 16.75 1.37
CA THR A 250 10.05 17.20 2.20
C THR A 250 9.30 16.05 2.84
N GLN A 251 9.45 14.82 2.31
CA GLN A 251 8.65 13.65 2.65
C GLN A 251 7.13 13.91 2.48
N ARG A 252 6.80 14.82 1.56
CA ARG A 252 5.44 15.22 1.18
C ARG A 252 5.32 15.03 -0.32
N ASP A 253 5.04 13.80 -0.68
CA ASP A 253 5.15 13.27 -2.03
C ASP A 253 3.73 13.11 -2.62
N PRO A 254 3.17 14.13 -3.30
CA PRO A 254 1.74 14.19 -3.55
C PRO A 254 1.29 13.24 -4.67
N ILE A 255 2.07 13.11 -5.75
CA ILE A 255 1.75 12.25 -6.90
C ILE A 255 2.76 11.12 -6.95
N LEU A 256 2.26 9.90 -7.07
CA LEU A 256 3.06 8.68 -7.09
C LEU A 256 2.81 7.90 -8.37
N LEU A 257 3.88 7.53 -9.07
CA LEU A 257 3.87 6.37 -9.96
C LEU A 257 4.16 5.14 -9.10
N VAL A 258 3.19 4.24 -9.04
CA VAL A 258 3.30 2.97 -8.34
C VAL A 258 3.50 1.87 -9.38
N LYS A 259 4.47 0.98 -9.16
CA LYS A 259 4.60 -0.25 -9.95
C LYS A 259 4.71 -1.47 -9.06
N THR A 260 4.01 -2.54 -9.39
CA THR A 260 4.25 -3.87 -8.81
C THR A 260 5.07 -4.69 -9.79
N HIS A 261 6.12 -5.34 -9.30
CA HIS A 261 7.05 -6.10 -10.12
C HIS A 261 6.91 -7.58 -9.86
N GLN A 262 6.79 -8.36 -10.93
CA GLN A 262 7.06 -9.80 -10.89
C GLN A 262 8.35 -10.06 -11.63
N ARG A 263 9.27 -10.83 -11.05
CA ARG A 263 10.52 -11.18 -11.73
C ARG A 263 10.26 -12.01 -12.99
N ARG A 264 11.14 -11.90 -13.98
CA ARG A 264 11.11 -12.77 -15.16
C ARG A 264 11.29 -14.24 -14.76
N ALA A 265 10.65 -15.12 -15.53
CA ALA A 265 10.85 -16.55 -15.39
C ALA A 265 12.35 -16.91 -15.54
N GLY A 266 12.84 -17.76 -14.64
CA GLY A 266 14.24 -18.18 -14.60
C GLY A 266 15.14 -17.34 -13.69
N LEU A 267 14.70 -16.16 -13.24
CA LEU A 267 15.41 -15.39 -12.23
C LEU A 267 14.97 -15.80 -10.82
N SER A 268 15.94 -15.95 -9.92
CA SER A 268 15.67 -15.96 -8.49
C SER A 268 15.27 -14.56 -8.02
N ARG A 269 14.56 -14.50 -6.87
CA ARG A 269 14.23 -13.22 -6.23
C ARG A 269 15.50 -12.42 -5.89
N GLN A 270 16.57 -13.08 -5.46
CA GLN A 270 17.84 -12.43 -5.13
C GLN A 270 18.48 -11.79 -6.37
N GLU A 271 18.52 -12.49 -7.51
CA GLU A 271 19.05 -11.92 -8.76
C GLU A 271 18.22 -10.73 -9.25
N PHE A 272 16.88 -10.85 -9.21
CA PHE A 272 15.97 -9.74 -9.51
C PHE A 272 16.28 -8.52 -8.63
N GLN A 273 16.33 -8.70 -7.32
CA GLN A 273 16.59 -7.63 -6.35
C GLN A 273 17.98 -7.01 -6.56
N HIS A 274 19.00 -7.83 -6.83
CA HIS A 274 20.34 -7.34 -7.10
C HIS A 274 20.39 -6.46 -8.35
N GLN A 275 19.84 -6.93 -9.48
CA GLN A 275 19.81 -6.16 -10.72
C GLN A 275 19.01 -4.85 -10.55
N TRP A 276 17.90 -4.92 -9.82
CA TRP A 276 17.04 -3.76 -9.58
C TRP A 276 17.70 -2.69 -8.69
N LEU A 277 18.45 -3.09 -7.65
CA LEU A 277 19.12 -2.17 -6.73
C LEU A 277 20.48 -1.67 -7.23
N ALA A 278 21.15 -2.44 -8.10
CA ALA A 278 22.44 -2.08 -8.66
C ALA A 278 22.27 -1.25 -9.94
N GLU A 279 22.42 -1.89 -11.11
CA GLU A 279 22.47 -1.26 -12.43
C GLU A 279 21.23 -0.40 -12.70
N HIS A 280 20.04 -0.92 -12.42
CA HIS A 280 18.80 -0.21 -12.71
C HIS A 280 18.65 1.05 -11.84
N ALA A 281 18.97 0.97 -10.55
CA ALA A 281 18.93 2.13 -9.67
C ALA A 281 19.92 3.22 -10.10
N ASP A 282 21.10 2.84 -10.59
CA ASP A 282 22.09 3.79 -11.12
C ASP A 282 21.64 4.41 -12.44
N LEU A 283 21.05 3.61 -13.35
CA LEU A 283 20.43 4.13 -14.57
C LEU A 283 19.38 5.18 -14.23
N VAL A 284 18.38 4.84 -13.41
CA VAL A 284 17.30 5.76 -13.03
C VAL A 284 17.87 7.05 -12.45
N ARG A 285 18.74 6.97 -11.44
CA ARG A 285 19.29 8.13 -10.72
C ARG A 285 20.12 9.06 -11.61
N THR A 286 20.69 8.57 -12.71
CA THR A 286 21.61 9.34 -13.55
C THR A 286 20.96 9.96 -14.78
N THR A 287 19.69 9.64 -15.07
CA THR A 287 19.00 10.24 -16.23
C THR A 287 18.62 11.72 -16.00
N PRO A 288 18.73 12.58 -17.03
CA PRO A 288 18.26 13.96 -16.98
C PRO A 288 16.78 14.11 -16.58
N ALA A 289 15.88 13.28 -17.13
CA ALA A 289 14.46 13.34 -16.81
C ALA A 289 14.19 13.02 -15.32
N THR A 290 14.88 12.03 -14.75
CA THR A 290 14.76 11.74 -13.31
C THR A 290 15.23 12.92 -12.47
N ALA A 291 16.37 13.53 -12.78
CA ALA A 291 16.87 14.70 -12.04
C ALA A 291 15.89 15.90 -12.10
N ARG A 292 15.16 16.04 -13.20
CA ARG A 292 14.19 17.12 -13.39
C ARG A 292 12.87 16.88 -12.64
N TYR A 293 12.29 15.69 -12.79
CA TYR A 293 10.89 15.43 -12.43
C TYR A 293 10.71 14.62 -11.15
N VAL A 294 11.62 13.69 -10.85
CA VAL A 294 11.45 12.74 -9.73
C VAL A 294 11.92 13.37 -8.42
N ARG A 295 11.02 13.43 -7.44
CA ARG A 295 11.28 13.99 -6.09
C ARG A 295 11.65 12.94 -5.06
N ARG A 296 11.24 11.71 -5.30
CA ARG A 296 11.55 10.55 -4.46
C ARG A 296 11.50 9.30 -5.30
N TYR A 297 12.38 8.34 -5.03
CA TYR A 297 12.30 7.01 -5.60
C TYR A 297 12.64 5.98 -4.52
N VAL A 298 11.67 5.10 -4.25
CA VAL A 298 11.81 3.98 -3.33
C VAL A 298 11.56 2.67 -4.06
N GLN A 299 12.45 1.72 -3.80
CA GLN A 299 12.26 0.31 -4.12
C GLN A 299 11.88 -0.42 -2.84
N LEU A 300 10.73 -1.08 -2.84
CA LEU A 300 10.32 -2.00 -1.80
C LEU A 300 10.64 -3.42 -2.27
N HIS A 301 11.66 -4.02 -1.69
CA HIS A 301 12.09 -5.37 -2.03
C HIS A 301 11.31 -6.37 -1.20
N ALA A 302 10.56 -7.26 -1.83
CA ALA A 302 9.76 -8.24 -1.11
C ALA A 302 10.68 -9.18 -0.30
N ILE A 303 10.41 -9.27 1.00
CA ILE A 303 11.06 -10.20 1.94
C ILE A 303 10.04 -11.16 2.56
N GLY A 304 8.77 -11.02 2.18
CA GLY A 304 7.67 -11.87 2.59
C GLY A 304 7.71 -13.28 1.98
N PRO A 305 6.83 -14.17 2.44
CA PRO A 305 6.84 -15.58 2.07
C PRO A 305 6.41 -15.84 0.63
N GLU A 306 6.96 -16.90 0.03
CA GLU A 306 6.57 -17.40 -1.30
C GLU A 306 5.59 -18.58 -1.23
N GLN A 307 5.43 -19.20 -0.06
CA GLN A 307 4.65 -20.44 0.10
C GLN A 307 3.44 -20.24 1.00
N GLU A 308 2.34 -20.89 0.63
CA GLU A 308 1.10 -20.92 1.38
C GLU A 308 1.29 -21.44 2.80
N GLY A 309 0.55 -20.86 3.75
CA GLY A 309 0.63 -21.19 5.18
C GLY A 309 1.68 -20.42 5.97
N GLN A 310 2.59 -19.69 5.32
CA GLN A 310 3.54 -18.82 6.00
C GLN A 310 2.90 -17.46 6.38
N PRO A 311 3.31 -16.83 7.50
CA PRO A 311 2.83 -15.51 7.88
C PRO A 311 3.08 -14.48 6.78
N PHE A 312 2.03 -13.74 6.43
CA PHE A 312 1.92 -12.69 5.41
C PHE A 312 1.86 -13.22 3.98
N TRP A 313 1.70 -14.54 3.81
CA TRP A 313 1.45 -15.09 2.48
C TRP A 313 0.04 -14.74 2.03
N HIS A 314 -0.06 -14.27 0.79
CA HIS A 314 -1.33 -14.02 0.12
C HIS A 314 -1.17 -14.37 -1.37
N PRO A 315 -2.16 -15.02 -2.01
CA PRO A 315 -1.99 -15.59 -3.35
C PRO A 315 -1.68 -14.55 -4.43
N ALA A 316 -2.19 -13.31 -4.29
CA ALA A 316 -1.88 -12.24 -5.23
C ALA A 316 -0.49 -11.62 -4.99
N SER A 317 -0.16 -11.25 -3.74
CA SER A 317 1.08 -10.54 -3.42
C SER A 317 2.30 -11.46 -3.28
N SER A 318 2.13 -12.76 -3.07
CA SER A 318 3.23 -13.73 -3.07
C SER A 318 3.97 -13.82 -4.41
N LYS A 319 3.32 -13.38 -5.49
CA LYS A 319 3.90 -13.29 -6.84
C LYS A 319 4.64 -11.98 -7.09
N ILE A 320 4.49 -11.00 -6.19
CA ILE A 320 5.09 -9.66 -6.31
C ILE A 320 6.45 -9.70 -5.62
N ASP A 321 7.50 -9.47 -6.40
CA ASP A 321 8.90 -9.46 -5.93
C ASP A 321 9.36 -8.07 -5.48
N GLY A 322 8.63 -7.03 -5.86
CA GLY A 322 8.87 -5.68 -5.37
C GLY A 322 7.82 -4.67 -5.76
N VAL A 323 7.89 -3.49 -5.12
CA VAL A 323 7.03 -2.35 -5.42
C VAL A 323 7.88 -1.09 -5.61
N THR A 324 7.70 -0.42 -6.74
CA THR A 324 8.26 0.91 -7.00
C THR A 324 7.31 1.98 -6.50
N LEU A 325 7.85 2.98 -5.81
CA LEU A 325 7.17 4.24 -5.52
C LEU A 325 8.06 5.40 -6.01
N MET A 326 7.69 6.03 -7.11
CA MET A 326 8.33 7.27 -7.59
C MET A 326 7.39 8.45 -7.33
N ALA A 327 7.91 9.52 -6.75
CA ALA A 327 7.13 10.71 -6.43
C ALA A 327 7.42 11.87 -7.34
N PHE A 328 6.38 12.65 -7.63
CA PHE A 328 6.39 13.82 -8.50
C PHE A 328 5.68 14.98 -7.82
N SER A 329 6.04 16.20 -8.22
CA SER A 329 5.41 17.42 -7.66
C SER A 329 4.01 17.65 -8.24
N SER A 330 3.74 17.16 -9.44
CA SER A 330 2.47 17.30 -10.14
C SER A 330 2.19 16.08 -11.02
N LEU A 331 0.96 15.95 -11.53
CA LEU A 331 0.64 14.91 -12.51
C LEU A 331 1.35 15.17 -13.85
N ASN A 332 1.50 16.43 -14.27
CA ASN A 332 2.21 16.75 -15.50
C ASN A 332 3.71 16.42 -15.42
N ASP A 333 4.34 16.59 -14.25
CA ASP A 333 5.73 16.16 -14.05
C ASP A 333 5.87 14.63 -14.24
N LEU A 334 4.89 13.85 -13.78
CA LEU A 334 4.83 12.40 -14.00
C LEU A 334 4.62 12.07 -15.47
N GLU A 335 3.70 12.74 -16.15
CA GLU A 335 3.39 12.51 -17.56
C GLU A 335 4.57 12.88 -18.47
N ASP A 336 5.18 14.04 -18.27
CA ASP A 336 6.39 14.47 -18.98
C ASP A 336 7.55 13.50 -18.77
N PHE A 337 7.72 13.02 -17.53
CA PHE A 337 8.71 11.99 -17.22
C PHE A 337 8.42 10.71 -18.01
N MET A 338 7.19 10.20 -17.99
CA MET A 338 6.81 8.97 -18.69
C MET A 338 6.90 9.09 -20.22
N LEU A 339 6.73 10.28 -20.78
CA LEU A 339 6.86 10.53 -22.22
C LEU A 339 8.32 10.74 -22.68
N SER A 340 9.25 10.90 -21.75
CA SER A 340 10.66 11.14 -22.07
C SER A 340 11.37 9.91 -22.64
N GLU A 341 12.37 10.12 -23.49
CA GLU A 341 13.25 9.06 -24.00
C GLU A 341 14.03 8.37 -22.85
N ASP A 342 14.36 9.13 -21.80
CA ASP A 342 15.01 8.62 -20.58
C ASP A 342 14.12 7.58 -19.88
N TYR A 343 12.82 7.84 -19.74
CA TYR A 343 11.90 6.86 -19.14
C TYR A 343 11.73 5.62 -20.02
N GLN A 344 11.69 5.78 -21.35
CA GLN A 344 11.67 4.62 -22.25
C GLN A 344 12.93 3.76 -22.09
N ALA A 345 14.11 4.36 -21.83
CA ALA A 345 15.32 3.62 -21.53
C ALA A 345 15.22 2.89 -20.17
N ILE A 346 14.66 3.54 -19.14
CA ILE A 346 14.38 2.93 -17.84
C ILE A 346 13.42 1.74 -17.97
N GLU A 347 12.36 1.87 -18.76
CA GLU A 347 11.38 0.80 -18.97
C GLU A 347 11.97 -0.38 -19.74
N ARG A 348 12.76 -0.13 -20.80
CA ARG A 348 13.50 -1.19 -21.51
C ARG A 348 14.47 -1.93 -20.59
N ASP A 349 15.12 -1.20 -19.68
CA ASP A 349 16.01 -1.78 -18.69
C ASP A 349 15.26 -2.64 -17.67
N GLU A 350 14.13 -2.13 -17.17
CA GLU A 350 13.23 -2.83 -16.24
C GLU A 350 12.79 -4.20 -16.82
N GLN A 351 12.50 -4.25 -18.12
CA GLN A 351 12.12 -5.47 -18.84
C GLN A 351 13.22 -6.55 -18.90
N ARG A 352 14.48 -6.24 -18.55
CA ARG A 352 15.55 -7.25 -18.44
C ARG A 352 15.34 -8.20 -17.27
N PHE A 353 14.71 -7.72 -16.18
CA PHE A 353 14.57 -8.47 -14.94
C PHE A 353 13.12 -8.60 -14.45
N ALA A 354 12.22 -7.69 -14.84
CA ALA A 354 10.79 -7.76 -14.54
C ALA A 354 9.98 -8.28 -15.75
N ASP A 355 8.93 -9.05 -15.48
CA ASP A 355 7.95 -9.48 -16.48
C ASP A 355 6.92 -8.36 -16.67
N ALA A 356 6.97 -7.68 -17.81
CA ALA A 356 6.08 -6.54 -18.10
C ALA A 356 4.59 -6.92 -18.15
N GLU A 357 4.26 -8.14 -18.59
CA GLU A 357 2.88 -8.59 -18.70
C GLU A 357 2.27 -8.90 -17.32
N ARG A 358 3.09 -9.42 -16.41
CA ARG A 358 2.65 -9.77 -15.05
C ARG A 358 2.84 -8.66 -14.02
N SER A 359 3.65 -7.67 -14.34
CA SER A 359 3.81 -6.44 -13.56
C SER A 359 2.67 -5.47 -13.86
N ASP A 360 2.42 -4.53 -12.95
CA ASP A 360 1.36 -3.52 -13.12
C ASP A 360 1.87 -2.14 -12.72
N PHE A 361 1.22 -1.08 -13.23
CA PHE A 361 1.47 0.26 -12.76
C PHE A 361 0.21 1.12 -12.78
N TRP A 362 0.16 2.06 -11.84
CA TRP A 362 -0.88 3.07 -11.78
C TRP A 362 -0.39 4.33 -11.10
N THR A 363 -1.08 5.42 -11.39
CA THR A 363 -0.87 6.69 -10.73
C THR A 363 -1.72 6.78 -9.45
N ALA A 364 -1.15 7.35 -8.40
CA ALA A 364 -1.80 7.52 -7.12
C ALA A 364 -1.44 8.85 -6.46
N MET A 365 -2.21 9.22 -5.45
CA MET A 365 -1.93 10.33 -4.55
C MET A 365 -1.36 9.81 -3.24
N GLY A 366 -0.20 10.33 -2.84
CA GLY A 366 0.45 10.01 -1.58
C GLY A 366 0.00 10.95 -0.47
N ILE A 367 -0.46 10.38 0.65
CA ILE A 367 -0.85 11.13 1.84
C ILE A 367 -0.09 10.59 3.03
N ASN A 368 0.81 11.40 3.57
CA ASN A 368 1.48 11.06 4.80
C ASN A 368 0.54 11.27 6.01
N VAL A 369 0.27 10.19 6.73
CA VAL A 369 -0.58 10.14 7.92
C VAL A 369 0.26 10.14 9.20
N VAL A 370 1.31 9.31 9.25
CA VAL A 370 2.33 9.32 10.32
C VAL A 370 3.68 9.54 9.69
N ASN A 371 4.46 10.49 10.19
CA ASN A 371 5.86 10.61 9.85
C ASN A 371 6.64 11.06 11.07
N ARG A 372 7.43 10.14 11.61
CA ARG A 372 8.35 10.42 12.71
C ARG A 372 9.80 10.45 12.25
N ILE A 373 10.06 10.58 10.96
CA ILE A 373 11.40 10.52 10.39
C ILE A 373 11.88 11.94 10.11
N GLN A 374 13.04 12.29 10.65
CA GLN A 374 13.60 13.63 10.54
C GLN A 374 13.88 14.00 9.09
N GLN A 375 14.67 13.17 8.40
CA GLN A 375 15.03 13.35 7.00
C GLN A 375 15.21 11.97 6.37
N GLU A 376 14.81 11.82 5.11
CA GLU A 376 15.17 10.65 4.32
C GLU A 376 16.62 10.77 3.84
N VAL A 377 17.36 9.68 3.98
CA VAL A 377 18.69 9.51 3.40
C VAL A 377 18.64 8.39 2.37
N ALA A 378 19.46 8.48 1.33
CA ALA A 378 19.62 7.38 0.39
C ALA A 378 20.15 6.16 1.15
N THR A 379 19.56 4.99 0.87
CA THR A 379 20.00 3.73 1.47
C THR A 379 21.39 3.38 0.93
N PRO A 380 22.37 3.07 1.80
CA PRO A 380 23.66 2.54 1.36
C PRO A 380 23.46 1.26 0.52
N ARG A 381 24.14 1.17 -0.64
CA ARG A 381 24.02 0.06 -1.59
C ARG A 381 25.31 -0.73 -1.68
#